data_AF-A0A7D5TJB9-F1
#
_entry.id   AF-A0A7D5TJB9-F1
#
_cell.length_a   1.000
_cell.length_b   1.000
_cell.length_c   1.000
_cell.angle_alpha   90.00
_cell.angle_beta   90.00
_cell.angle_gamma   90.00
#
_symmetry.space_group_name_H-M   'P 1'
#
loop_
_entity.id
_entity.type
_entity.pdbx_description
1 polymer ?
#
loop_
_entity_poly.entity_id
_entity_poly.type
_entity_poly.pdbx_seq_one_letter_code
_entity_poly.pdbx_strand_id
1 'polypeptide(L)'
;MNKRYVKAVMAILVVFAIGLVGYYTFSAAYGDGLEKTMEDNGVSEGEPVWQAPLDYGEDYVASLLMGILGFVIVLAVVLAYLMLVKARKRRTD
;
A
#
# COMPACT_ATOMS: atom_id res chain seq x y z
N MET A 1 8.06 -16.26 -24.47
CA MET A 1 6.66 -16.17 -23.99
C MET A 1 5.74 -16.02 -25.19
N ASN A 2 4.68 -16.83 -25.31
CA ASN A 2 3.82 -16.84 -26.51
C ASN A 2 2.99 -15.54 -26.58
N LYS A 3 2.90 -14.91 -27.75
CA LYS A 3 2.21 -13.61 -27.95
C LYS A 3 0.74 -13.64 -27.51
N ARG A 4 0.09 -14.82 -27.56
CA ARG A 4 -1.28 -15.02 -27.07
C ARG A 4 -1.40 -14.88 -25.56
N TYR A 5 -0.45 -15.43 -24.79
CA TYR A 5 -0.45 -15.29 -23.33
C TYR A 5 -0.17 -13.86 -22.91
N VAL A 6 0.73 -13.16 -23.59
CA VAL A 6 0.99 -11.73 -23.31
C VAL A 6 -0.27 -10.90 -23.52
N LYS A 7 -1.02 -11.12 -24.59
CA LYS A 7 -2.29 -10.43 -24.84
C LYS A 7 -3.35 -10.76 -23.79
N ALA A 8 -3.47 -12.02 -23.37
CA ALA A 8 -4.42 -12.43 -22.34
C ALA A 8 -4.10 -11.78 -20.99
N VAL A 9 -2.83 -11.79 -20.59
CA VAL A 9 -2.36 -11.13 -19.36
C VAL A 9 -2.63 -9.63 -19.43
N MET A 10 -2.30 -8.96 -20.53
CA MET A 10 -2.60 -7.54 -20.71
C MET A 10 -4.11 -7.24 -20.62
N ALA A 11 -4.96 -8.07 -21.22
CA ALA A 11 -6.41 -7.90 -21.14
C ALA A 11 -6.92 -8.05 -19.70
N ILE A 12 -6.45 -9.07 -18.97
CA ILE A 12 -6.80 -9.27 -17.56
C ILE A 12 -6.33 -8.08 -16.72
N LEU A 13 -5.09 -7.60 -16.91
CA LEU A 13 -4.57 -6.44 -16.19
C LEU A 13 -5.42 -5.19 -16.43
N VAL A 14 -5.85 -4.95 -17.68
CA VAL A 14 -6.74 -3.82 -17.99
C VAL A 14 -8.10 -3.97 -17.31
N VAL A 15 -8.69 -5.17 -17.32
CA VAL A 15 -9.96 -5.44 -16.63
C VAL A 15 -9.82 -5.23 -15.13
N PHE A 16 -8.73 -5.69 -14.52
CA PHE A 16 -8.46 -5.44 -13.09
C PHE A 16 -8.21 -3.97 -12.80
N ALA A 17 -7.46 -3.26 -13.63
CA ALA A 17 -7.17 -1.85 -13.43
C ALA A 17 -8.47 -1.02 -13.42
N ILE A 18 -9.36 -1.26 -14.38
CA ILE A 18 -10.66 -0.58 -14.46
C ILE A 18 -11.60 -1.07 -13.36
N GLY A 19 -11.69 -2.39 -13.18
CA GLY A 19 -12.60 -3.02 -12.23
C GLY A 19 -12.28 -2.67 -10.78
N LEU A 20 -11.00 -2.60 -10.39
CA LEU A 20 -10.59 -2.21 -9.04
C LEU A 20 -10.87 -0.74 -8.77
N VAL A 21 -10.59 0.16 -9.72
CA VAL A 21 -10.91 1.58 -9.55
C VAL A 21 -12.42 1.77 -9.46
N GLY A 22 -13.20 1.14 -10.36
CA GLY A 22 -14.66 1.19 -10.31
C GLY A 22 -15.23 0.62 -9.01
N TYR A 23 -14.73 -0.55 -8.59
CA TYR A 23 -15.11 -1.16 -7.32
C TYR A 23 -14.80 -0.24 -6.14
N TYR A 24 -13.59 0.33 -6.09
CA TYR A 24 -13.21 1.27 -5.03
C TYR A 24 -14.13 2.49 -4.98
N THR A 25 -14.42 3.11 -6.14
CA THR A 25 -15.32 4.28 -6.18
C THR A 25 -16.73 3.94 -5.70
N PHE A 26 -17.21 2.72 -5.94
CA PHE A 26 -18.51 2.26 -5.46
C PHE A 26 -18.48 1.88 -3.98
N SER A 27 -17.43 1.17 -3.53
CA SER A 27 -17.33 0.65 -2.17
C SER A 27 -16.97 1.71 -1.14
N ALA A 28 -16.27 2.77 -1.54
CA ALA A 28 -15.81 3.84 -0.64
C ALA A 28 -16.96 4.51 0.14
N ALA A 29 -18.19 4.50 -0.39
CA ALA A 29 -19.35 5.10 0.27
C ALA A 29 -19.99 4.19 1.35
N TYR A 30 -19.62 2.91 1.44
CA TYR A 30 -20.28 1.94 2.32
C TYR A 30 -19.60 1.77 3.70
N GLY A 31 -18.57 2.55 3.98
CA GLY A 31 -17.79 2.48 5.23
C GLY A 31 -16.91 1.22 5.30
N ASP A 32 -16.06 1.13 6.32
CA ASP A 32 -15.31 -0.10 6.57
C ASP A 32 -16.27 -1.21 7.06
N GLY A 33 -16.06 -2.44 6.60
CA GLY A 33 -16.83 -3.59 7.07
C GLY A 33 -16.66 -3.85 8.56
N LEU A 34 -15.49 -3.49 9.11
CA LEU A 34 -15.24 -3.55 10.54
C LEU A 34 -16.07 -2.51 11.30
N GLU A 35 -16.06 -1.26 10.84
CA GLU A 35 -16.83 -0.15 11.42
C GLU A 35 -18.33 -0.49 11.45
N LYS A 36 -18.88 -0.96 10.32
CA LYS A 36 -20.26 -1.48 10.23
C LYS A 36 -20.56 -2.57 11.26
N THR A 37 -19.64 -3.52 11.42
CA THR A 37 -19.81 -4.63 12.37
C THR A 37 -19.77 -4.12 13.83
N MET A 38 -18.95 -3.12 14.11
CA MET A 38 -18.85 -2.51 15.45
C MET A 38 -20.13 -1.71 15.78
N GLU A 39 -20.64 -0.93 14.83
CA GLU A 39 -21.93 -0.23 14.96
C GLU A 39 -23.08 -1.20 15.24
N ASP A 40 -23.18 -2.30 14.48
CA ASP A 40 -24.22 -3.32 14.65
C ASP A 40 -24.19 -4.00 16.03
N ASN A 41 -23.01 -4.00 16.68
CA ASN A 41 -22.81 -4.55 18.02
C ASN A 41 -22.79 -3.47 19.12
N GLY A 42 -23.13 -2.22 18.80
CA GLY A 42 -23.18 -1.11 19.75
C GLY A 42 -21.80 -0.68 20.30
N VAL A 43 -20.73 -0.99 19.56
CA VAL A 43 -19.36 -0.63 19.91
C VAL A 43 -18.96 0.59 19.09
N SER A 44 -18.67 1.71 19.76
CA SER A 44 -18.09 2.89 19.11
C SER A 44 -16.58 2.72 18.93
N GLU A 45 -16.03 3.16 17.80
CA GLU A 45 -14.58 3.29 17.65
C GLU A 45 -14.02 4.24 18.72
N GLY A 46 -12.92 3.81 19.36
CA GLY A 46 -12.22 4.64 20.34
C GLY A 46 -11.38 5.72 19.64
N GLU A 47 -11.18 6.85 20.30
CA GLU A 47 -10.27 7.89 19.83
C GLU A 47 -8.87 7.31 19.56
N PRO A 48 -8.23 7.64 18.43
CA PRO A 48 -6.87 7.19 18.14
C PRO A 48 -5.91 7.64 19.24
N VAL A 49 -5.31 6.68 19.94
CA VAL A 49 -4.35 6.97 21.03
C VAL A 49 -3.04 7.55 20.47
N TRP A 50 -2.75 7.29 19.19
CA TRP A 50 -1.54 7.75 18.53
C TRP A 50 -1.86 8.23 17.11
N GLN A 51 -1.43 9.45 16.80
CA GLN A 51 -1.44 9.97 15.44
C GLN A 51 -0.04 9.89 14.86
N ALA A 52 0.09 9.27 13.69
CA ALA A 52 1.36 9.21 13.00
C ALA A 52 1.83 10.62 12.63
N PRO A 53 3.15 10.91 12.66
CA PRO A 53 3.68 12.22 12.29
C PRO A 53 3.61 12.50 10.79
N LEU A 54 3.29 11.48 9.98
CA LEU A 54 3.14 11.57 8.53
C LEU A 54 1.74 11.08 8.15
N ASP A 55 1.07 11.86 7.31
CA ASP A 55 -0.22 11.52 6.71
C ASP A 55 0.01 10.96 5.30
N TYR A 56 -0.86 10.06 4.85
CA TYR A 56 -0.90 9.63 3.45
C TYR A 56 -1.41 10.73 2.53
N GLY A 57 -2.12 11.73 3.06
CA GLY A 57 -2.59 12.89 2.31
C GLY A 57 -4.06 12.76 1.91
N GLU A 58 -4.68 13.91 1.62
CA GLU A 58 -6.14 14.04 1.50
C GLU A 58 -6.71 13.53 0.18
N ASP A 59 -5.88 13.37 -0.85
CA ASP A 59 -6.29 12.91 -2.17
C ASP A 59 -5.50 11.68 -2.66
N TYR A 60 -6.02 11.04 -3.71
CA TYR A 60 -5.44 9.83 -4.27
C TYR A 60 -4.00 10.03 -4.77
N VAL A 61 -3.69 11.19 -5.34
CA VAL A 61 -2.37 11.47 -5.92
C VAL A 61 -1.35 11.66 -4.80
N ALA A 62 -1.71 12.42 -3.77
CA ALA A 62 -0.91 12.59 -2.56
C ALA A 62 -0.67 11.24 -1.88
N SER A 63 -1.72 10.42 -1.72
CA SER A 63 -1.63 9.05 -1.18
C SER A 63 -0.67 8.17 -1.96
N LEU A 64 -0.75 8.18 -3.29
CA LEU A 64 0.15 7.43 -4.14
C LEU A 64 1.61 7.88 -3.99
N LEU A 65 1.85 9.20 -3.98
CA LEU A 65 3.19 9.77 -3.82
C LEU A 65 3.78 9.47 -2.44
N MET A 66 2.98 9.56 -1.37
CA MET A 66 3.39 9.19 -0.01
C MET A 66 3.70 7.69 0.10
N GLY A 67 2.92 6.84 -0.58
CA GLY A 67 3.21 5.41 -0.69
C GLY A 67 4.55 5.12 -1.39
N ILE A 68 4.82 5.78 -2.53
CA ILE A 68 6.10 5.66 -3.25
C ILE A 68 7.25 6.15 -2.37
N LEU A 69 7.10 7.29 -1.70
CA LEU A 69 8.11 7.86 -0.83
C LEU A 69 8.44 6.91 0.32
N GLY A 70 7.42 6.39 1.02
CA GLY A 70 7.60 5.43 2.11
C GLY A 70 8.33 4.17 1.65
N PHE A 71 7.97 3.63 0.48
CA PHE A 71 8.65 2.49 -0.11
C PHE A 71 10.14 2.77 -0.38
N VAL A 72 10.47 3.91 -0.99
CA VAL A 72 11.86 4.29 -1.28
C VAL A 72 12.68 4.46 -0.01
N ILE A 73 12.12 5.07 1.03
CA ILE A 73 12.80 5.24 2.33
C ILE A 73 13.13 3.88 2.95
N VAL A 74 12.16 2.97 3.03
CA VAL A 74 12.37 1.63 3.60
C VAL A 74 13.42 0.87 2.79
N LEU A 75 13.33 0.91 1.46
CA LEU A 75 14.31 0.28 0.58
C LEU A 75 15.72 0.82 0.81
N ALA A 76 15.88 2.14 0.92
CA ALA A 76 17.15 2.78 1.18
C ALA A 76 17.75 2.35 2.54
N VAL A 77 16.93 2.27 3.59
CA VAL A 77 17.35 1.79 4.91
C VAL A 77 17.83 0.35 4.85
N VAL A 78 17.09 -0.54 4.19
CA VAL A 78 17.48 -1.95 4.02
C VAL A 78 18.79 -2.05 3.23
N LEU A 79 18.93 -1.33 2.12
CA LEU A 79 20.16 -1.34 1.33
C LEU A 79 21.35 -0.82 2.13
N ALA A 80 21.19 0.29 2.87
CA ALA A 80 22.23 0.83 3.74
C ALA A 80 22.65 -0.19 4.80
N TYR A 81 21.69 -0.88 5.43
CA TYR A 81 21.96 -1.95 6.39
C TYR A 81 22.76 -3.09 5.76
N LEU A 82 22.35 -3.59 4.59
CA LEU A 82 23.05 -4.67 3.90
C LEU A 82 24.48 -4.25 3.48
N MET A 83 24.65 -3.01 3.04
CA MET A 83 25.97 -2.46 2.71
C MET A 83 26.88 -2.41 3.94
N LEU A 84 26.37 -1.98 5.10
CA LEU A 84 27.11 -1.95 6.36
C LEU A 84 27.52 -3.35 6.82
N VAL A 85 26.61 -4.33 6.73
CA VAL A 85 26.91 -5.74 7.07
C VAL A 85 28.01 -6.29 6.15
N LYS A 86 27.89 -6.05 4.84
CA LYS A 86 28.90 -6.47 3.85
C LYS A 86 30.26 -5.81 4.09
N ALA A 87 30.27 -4.52 4.42
CA ALA A 87 31.49 -3.77 4.71
C ALA A 87 32.18 -4.28 5.98
N ARG A 88 31.43 -4.64 7.03
CA ARG A 88 31.99 -5.28 8.23
C ARG A 88 32.62 -6.62 7.92
N LYS A 89 31.93 -7.48 7.16
CA LYS A 89 32.44 -8.84 6.84
C LYS A 89 33.78 -8.80 6.10
N ARG A 90 33.94 -7.90 5.12
CA ARG A 90 35.21 -7.69 4.38
C ARG A 90 36.37 -7.17 5.24
N ARG A 91 36.11 -6.61 6.42
CA ARG A 91 37.14 -6.06 7.32
C ARG A 91 37.65 -7.09 8.32
N THR A 92 36.95 -8.21 8.45
CA THR A 92 37.27 -9.32 9.38
C THR A 92 37.90 -10.52 8.68
N ASP A 93 37.96 -10.53 7.34
CA ASP A 93 38.70 -11.49 6.51
C ASP A 93 40.05 -10.86 6.09
#